data_AF-A0A1D1VGT8-F1
#
_entry.id   AF-A0A1D1VGT8-F1
#
_cell.length_a   1.000
_cell.length_b   1.000
_cell.length_c   1.000
_cell.angle_alpha   90.00
_cell.angle_beta   90.00
_cell.angle_gamma   90.00
#
_symmetry.space_group_name_H-M   'P 1'
#
loop_
_entity.id
_entity.type
_entity.pdbx_description
1 polymer ?
#
loop_
_entity_poly.entity_id
_entity_poly.type
_entity_poly.pdbx_seq_one_letter_code
_entity_poly.pdbx_strand_id
1 'polypeptide(L)' 'MKATFGPWLNELMIKQGRHIILLADNFAAYQAGSRWDVKVVFLTANTTSRLQPLKTGIIKSFKDYFKRNMK' A
#
# COMPACT_ATOMS: atom_id res chain seq x y z
N MET A 1 -18.94 -2.15 -5.97
CA MET A 1 -17.81 -2.27 -6.92
C MET A 1 -16.63 -2.90 -6.20
N LYS A 2 -16.13 -4.04 -6.66
CA LYS A 2 -14.90 -4.66 -6.12
C LYS A 2 -13.71 -4.11 -6.93
N ALA A 3 -12.82 -3.37 -6.29
CA ALA A 3 -11.64 -2.84 -6.97
C ALA A 3 -10.58 -3.95 -7.09
N THR A 4 -10.34 -4.42 -8.31
CA THR A 4 -9.31 -5.43 -8.59
C THR A 4 -7.94 -4.75 -8.62
N PHE A 5 -7.33 -4.59 -7.44
CA PHE A 5 -5.93 -4.14 -7.36
C PHE A 5 -5.03 -5.33 -7.75
N GLY A 6 -4.29 -5.26 -8.87
CA GLY A 6 -3.34 -6.33 -9.19
C GLY A 6 -2.92 -6.51 -10.64
N PRO A 7 -3.80 -6.45 -11.66
CA PRO A 7 -3.42 -6.86 -13.01
C PRO A 7 -2.30 -6.01 -13.64
N TRP A 8 -2.51 -4.70 -13.69
CA TRP A 8 -1.57 -3.77 -14.31
C TRP A 8 -0.21 -3.76 -13.60
N LEU A 9 -0.21 -3.80 -12.26
CA LEU A 9 1.00 -3.75 -11.46
C LEU A 9 1.81 -5.03 -11.64
N ASN A 10 1.16 -6.19 -11.67
CA ASN A 10 1.85 -7.45 -11.90
C ASN A 10 2.46 -7.52 -13.31
N GLU A 11 1.73 -7.08 -14.33
CA GLU A 11 2.27 -6.99 -15.69
C GLU A 11 3.47 -6.04 -15.79
N LEU A 12 3.41 -4.92 -15.10
CA LEU A 12 4.53 -3.98 -15.02
C LEU A 12 5.74 -4.61 -14.33
N MET A 13 5.53 -5.32 -13.23
CA MET A 13 6.60 -5.97 -12.48
C MET A 13 7.24 -7.13 -13.27
N ILE A 14 6.44 -7.91 -14.00
CA ILE A 14 6.93 -8.89 -14.98
C ILE A 14 7.82 -8.22 -16.03
N LYS A 15 7.30 -7.14 -16.67
CA LYS A 15 8.05 -6.41 -17.71
C LYS A 15 9.36 -5.82 -17.17
N GLN A 16 9.40 -5.44 -15.91
CA GLN A 16 10.59 -4.92 -15.24
C GLN A 16 11.51 -6.02 -14.68
N GLY A 17 11.09 -7.28 -14.71
CA GLY A 17 11.84 -8.39 -14.09
C GLY A 17 11.97 -8.24 -12.57
N ARG A 18 10.94 -7.72 -11.89
CA ARG A 18 10.97 -7.40 -10.47
C ARG A 18 9.96 -8.23 -9.70
N HIS A 19 10.42 -8.81 -8.58
CA HIS A 19 9.52 -9.37 -7.56
C HIS A 19 9.36 -8.37 -6.43
N ILE A 20 8.13 -8.00 -6.11
CA ILE A 20 7.84 -7.00 -5.08
C ILE A 20 6.86 -7.50 -4.03
N ILE A 21 6.96 -6.90 -2.85
CA ILE A 21 5.97 -7.03 -1.78
C ILE A 21 5.14 -5.75 -1.75
N LEU A 22 3.82 -5.90 -1.87
CA LEU A 22 2.88 -4.82 -1.68
C LEU A 22 2.35 -4.87 -0.24
N LEU A 23 2.77 -3.92 0.58
CA LEU A 23 2.25 -3.74 1.94
C LEU A 23 0.92 -2.98 1.90
N ALA A 24 -0.17 -3.65 2.22
CA ALA A 24 -1.53 -3.09 2.26
C ALA A 24 -2.07 -3.03 3.69
N ASP A 25 -3.04 -2.14 3.94
CA ASP A 25 -3.77 -2.14 5.21
C ASP A 25 -4.85 -3.24 5.22
N ASN A 26 -5.31 -3.63 6.42
CA ASN A 26 -6.31 -4.69 6.62
C ASN A 26 -7.73 -4.25 6.24
N PHE A 27 -7.91 -3.68 5.05
CA PHE A 27 -9.21 -3.24 4.57
C PHE A 27 -9.98 -4.41 3.96
N ALA A 28 -11.16 -4.69 4.51
CA ALA A 28 -11.97 -5.88 4.20
C ALA A 28 -12.42 -5.98 2.72
N ALA A 29 -12.31 -4.90 1.92
CA ALA A 29 -12.66 -4.95 0.51
C ALA A 29 -11.58 -5.57 -0.40
N TYR A 30 -10.38 -5.83 0.13
CA TYR A 30 -9.32 -6.46 -0.65
C TYR A 30 -9.48 -7.98 -0.65
N GLN A 31 -9.59 -8.58 -1.85
CA GLN A 31 -9.35 -10.00 -2.01
C GLN A 31 -7.85 -10.21 -2.22
N ALA A 32 -7.23 -11.04 -1.38
CA ALA A 32 -5.84 -11.42 -1.48
C ALA A 32 -5.63 -12.27 -2.76
N GLY A 33 -5.34 -11.61 -3.88
CA GLY A 33 -4.83 -12.27 -5.08
C GLY A 33 -3.31 -12.35 -5.00
N SER A 34 -2.76 -13.53 -4.69
CA SER A 34 -1.32 -13.75 -4.87
C SER A 34 -1.05 -13.92 -6.36
N ARG A 35 -0.16 -13.11 -6.92
CA ARG A 35 0.38 -13.28 -8.28
C ARG A 35 1.88 -13.53 -8.20
N TRP A 36 2.46 -14.01 -9.29
CA TRP A 36 3.85 -14.50 -9.31
C TRP A 36 4.87 -13.42 -8.90
N ASP A 37 4.67 -12.17 -9.32
CA ASP A 37 5.65 -11.09 -9.16
C ASP A 37 5.26 -10.04 -8.12
N VAL A 38 4.01 -10.07 -7.67
CA VAL A 38 3.48 -9.15 -6.66
C VAL A 38 2.85 -9.96 -5.54
N LYS A 39 3.54 -10.00 -4.40
CA LYS A 39 3.02 -10.59 -3.17
C LYS A 39 2.34 -9.51 -2.34
N VAL A 40 1.02 -9.63 -2.16
CA VAL A 40 0.27 -8.73 -1.26
C VAL A 40 0.41 -9.23 0.18
N VAL A 41 0.87 -8.34 1.07
CA VAL A 41 0.98 -8.60 2.50
C VAL A 41 0.14 -7.58 3.24
N PHE A 42 -0.88 -8.08 3.95
CA PHE A 42 -1.75 -7.26 4.78
C PHE A 42 -1.13 -7.06 6.15
N LEU A 43 -1.07 -5.82 6.61
CA LEU A 43 -0.72 -5.50 7.99
C LEU A 43 -1.82 -5.99 8.93
N THR A 44 -1.47 -6.38 10.16
CA THR A 44 -2.47 -6.80 11.14
C THR A 44 -3.35 -5.63 11.57
N ALA A 45 -4.58 -5.91 12.01
CA ALA A 45 -5.50 -4.89 12.51
C ALA A 45 -4.81 -4.00 13.57
N ASN A 46 -5.14 -2.72 13.58
CA ASN A 46 -4.60 -1.70 14.52
C ASN A 46 -3.10 -1.44 14.47
N THR A 47 -2.33 -2.04 13.54
CA THR A 47 -0.90 -1.75 13.42
C THR A 47 -0.58 -0.69 12.38
N THR A 48 -1.54 -0.32 11.54
CA THR A 48 -1.36 0.61 10.42
C THR A 48 -0.80 1.97 10.85
N SER A 49 -1.20 2.48 12.02
CA SER A 49 -0.72 3.77 12.56
C SER A 49 0.74 3.74 13.02
N ARG A 50 1.34 2.56 13.19
CA ARG A 50 2.72 2.37 13.64
C ARG A 50 3.62 1.79 12.56
N LEU A 51 3.10 0.80 11.82
CA LEU A 51 3.89 -0.02 10.90
C LEU A 51 3.75 0.40 9.44
N GLN A 52 2.69 1.13 9.04
CA GLN A 52 2.52 1.50 7.63
C GLN A 52 3.36 2.74 7.28
N PRO A 53 4.45 2.61 6.49
CA PRO A 53 5.37 3.71 6.22
C PRO A 53 4.70 4.88 5.51
N LEU A 54 3.68 4.59 4.70
CA LEU A 54 2.87 5.61 4.04
C LEU A 54 2.17 6.53 5.04
N LYS A 55 1.56 5.98 6.11
CA LYS A 55 0.87 6.77 7.14
C LYS A 55 1.83 7.51 8.06
N THR A 56 2.86 6.82 8.55
CA THR A 56 3.78 7.37 9.57
C THR A 56 4.87 8.26 8.99
N GLY A 57 5.25 8.04 7.73
CA GLY A 57 6.19 8.87 6.99
C GLY A 57 5.47 9.91 6.14
N ILE A 58 5.13 9.55 4.91
CA ILE A 58 4.72 10.49 3.86
C ILE A 58 3.48 11.31 4.27
N ILE A 59 2.38 10.64 4.67
CA ILE A 59 1.13 11.33 5.04
C ILE A 59 1.35 12.22 6.26
N LYS A 60 2.09 11.76 7.27
CA LYS A 60 2.40 12.55 8.45
C LYS A 60 3.21 13.80 8.08
N SER A 61 4.28 13.65 7.32
CA SER A 61 5.11 14.76 6.86
C SER A 61 4.29 15.79 6.08
N PHE A 62 3.42 15.32 5.18
CA PHE A 62 2.52 16.18 4.42
C PHE A 62 1.56 16.95 5.34
N LYS A 63 0.88 16.24 6.27
CA LYS A 63 -0.03 16.88 7.23
C LYS A 63 0.68 17.91 8.10
N ASP A 64 1.90 17.64 8.55
CA ASP A 64 2.67 18.55 9.39
C ASP A 64 3.11 19.79 8.59
N TYR A 65 3.50 19.63 7.33
CA TYR A 65 3.78 20.74 6.43
C TYR A 65 2.57 21.67 6.29
N PHE A 66 1.40 21.12 5.99
CA PHE A 66 0.19 21.94 5.81
C PHE A 66 -0.25 22.65 7.08
N LYS A 67 -0.18 21.97 8.24
CA LYS A 67 -0.47 22.61 9.55
C LYS A 67 0.46 23.77 9.88
N ARG A 68 1.72 23.71 9.43
CA ARG A 68 2.71 24.75 9.68
C ARG A 68 2.56 25.94 8.73
N ASN A 69 2.24 25.68 7.46
CA ASN A 69 2.33 26.70 6.40
C ASN A 69 0.98 27.25 5.91
N MET A 70 -0.15 26.66 6.32
CA MET A 70 -1.50 27.14 5.95
C MET A 70 -2.33 27.54 7.18
N LYS A 71 -1.72 28.24 8.14
CA LYS A 71 -2.45 28.94 9.20
C LYS A 71 -2.84 30.33 8.73
#